data_AF-A0A8C2XQQ8-F1
#
_entry.id   AF-A0A8C2XQQ8-F1
#
_cell.length_a   1.000
_cell.length_b   1.000
_cell.length_c   1.000
_cell.angle_alpha   90.00
_cell.angle_beta   90.00
_cell.angle_gamma   90.00
#
_symmetry.space_group_name_H-M   'P 1'
#
loop_
_entity.id
_entity.type
_entity.pdbx_description
1 polymer ?
#
loop_
_entity_poly.entity_id
_entity_poly.type
_entity_poly.pdbx_seq_one_letter_code
_entity_poly.pdbx_strand_id
1 'polypeptide(L)'
;MDAAEFRRRGREMVDYVADYLENIEERPVSSDVEPGYLRSLIPTEAPLEPDNYDDIIKDVERVIMPGITHWNSPYFYAYFPASNSYPAMLADMLCGGLGCIGFTWAASPACTELETVMLDWLGKMLKLPDHFIAGTHGRGGGVIQGTASEATLMALLAARCKTLRRIRAANSELSEGEIRSKLVAYTSEQAHSSVERASLIGDVTMRMVPTDSTYAVRGSMLKKMLEEDKAAGLIPFYGSNDLNQLLLKRITNSREIHLVPCQLSGVFVLRFAICARSTDSRHIQHAWRHITQLSCELLQENH
;
A
#
# COMPACT_ATOMS: atom_id res chain seq x y z
N MET A 1 22.81 -16.65 -24.76
CA MET A 1 22.81 -17.42 -23.51
C MET A 1 21.93 -18.65 -23.64
N ASP A 2 22.46 -19.84 -23.38
CA ASP A 2 21.71 -21.10 -23.33
C ASP A 2 21.41 -21.53 -21.87
N ALA A 3 20.79 -22.69 -21.67
CA ALA A 3 20.43 -23.17 -20.33
C ALA A 3 21.63 -23.57 -19.45
N ALA A 4 22.77 -23.97 -20.03
CA ALA A 4 23.97 -24.30 -19.26
C ALA A 4 24.63 -23.01 -18.76
N GLU A 5 24.72 -22.01 -19.64
CA GLU A 5 25.20 -20.68 -19.30
C GLU A 5 24.28 -20.01 -18.27
N PHE A 6 22.95 -20.04 -18.45
CA PHE A 6 21.99 -19.50 -17.49
C PHE A 6 22.17 -20.09 -16.09
N ARG A 7 22.37 -21.41 -15.96
CA ARG A 7 22.61 -22.04 -14.66
C ARG A 7 23.89 -21.53 -14.01
N ARG A 8 24.94 -21.33 -14.79
CA ARG A 8 26.22 -20.81 -14.29
C ARG A 8 26.07 -19.35 -13.85
N ARG A 9 25.59 -18.48 -14.74
CA ARG A 9 25.40 -17.05 -14.46
C ARG A 9 24.38 -16.77 -13.37
N GLY A 10 23.32 -17.58 -13.29
CA GLY A 10 22.32 -17.49 -12.24
C GLY A 10 22.89 -17.75 -10.85
N ARG A 11 23.82 -18.72 -10.70
CA ARG A 11 24.53 -18.94 -9.43
C ARG A 11 25.46 -17.78 -9.10
N GLU A 12 26.25 -17.32 -10.08
CA GLU A 12 27.13 -16.15 -9.92
C GLU A 12 26.34 -14.91 -9.46
N MET A 13 25.13 -14.69 -9.98
CA MET A 13 24.25 -13.60 -9.57
C MET A 13 23.69 -13.79 -8.14
N VAL A 14 23.32 -15.01 -7.76
CA VAL A 14 22.86 -15.29 -6.40
C VAL A 14 23.97 -15.01 -5.38
N ASP A 15 25.19 -15.47 -5.67
CA ASP A 15 26.36 -15.21 -4.83
C ASP A 15 26.62 -13.70 -4.72
N TYR A 16 26.63 -12.99 -5.85
CA TYR A 16 26.80 -11.53 -5.89
C TYR A 16 25.76 -10.78 -5.04
N VAL A 17 24.48 -11.15 -5.13
CA VAL A 17 23.40 -10.51 -4.38
C VAL A 17 23.52 -10.78 -2.88
N ALA A 18 23.88 -12.01 -2.49
CA ALA A 18 24.10 -12.36 -1.10
C ALA A 18 25.28 -11.56 -0.52
N ASP A 19 26.42 -11.56 -1.22
CA ASP A 19 27.60 -10.81 -0.82
C ASP A 19 27.31 -9.30 -0.74
N TYR A 20 26.55 -8.75 -1.68
CA TYR A 20 26.13 -7.35 -1.66
C TYR A 20 25.29 -7.02 -0.43
N LEU A 21 24.31 -7.86 -0.07
CA LEU A 21 23.44 -7.62 1.09
C LEU A 21 24.15 -7.83 2.43
N GLU A 22 25.04 -8.81 2.53
CA GLU A 22 25.84 -9.05 3.74
C GLU A 22 26.83 -7.91 4.01
N ASN A 23 27.42 -7.35 2.95
CA ASN A 23 28.46 -6.30 3.07
C ASN A 23 27.92 -4.89 2.73
N ILE A 24 26.60 -4.70 2.66
CA ILE A 24 25.98 -3.43 2.24
C ILE A 24 26.35 -2.26 3.16
N GLU A 25 26.70 -2.54 4.42
CA GLU A 25 27.11 -1.52 5.41
C GLU A 25 28.46 -0.86 5.09
N GLU A 26 29.29 -1.51 4.27
CA GLU A 26 30.57 -0.98 3.81
C GLU A 26 30.41 0.05 2.69
N ARG A 27 29.23 0.11 2.06
CA ARG A 27 28.93 1.03 0.96
C ARG A 27 28.32 2.35 1.45
N PRO A 28 28.60 3.49 0.78
CA PRO A 28 28.01 4.78 1.14
C PRO A 28 26.49 4.76 0.90
N VAL A 29 25.70 5.06 1.94
CA VAL A 29 24.23 4.95 1.89
C VAL A 29 23.61 5.75 0.74
N SER A 30 24.07 6.99 0.55
CA SER A 30 23.61 7.91 -0.49
C SER A 30 24.63 7.97 -1.62
N SER A 31 24.15 8.05 -2.85
CA SER A 31 24.97 8.31 -4.02
C SER A 31 25.57 9.73 -4.00
N ASP A 32 26.74 9.88 -4.61
CA ASP A 32 27.50 11.13 -4.76
C ASP A 32 27.53 11.66 -6.22
N VAL A 33 26.68 11.12 -7.09
CA VAL A 33 26.61 11.49 -8.52
C VAL A 33 25.65 12.66 -8.79
N GLU A 34 25.89 13.37 -9.89
CA GLU A 34 25.04 14.48 -10.34
C GLU A 34 23.98 14.04 -11.37
N PRO A 35 22.83 14.74 -11.47
CA PRO A 35 21.83 14.46 -12.49
C PRO A 35 22.41 14.43 -13.91
N GLY A 36 22.24 13.31 -14.60
CA GLY A 36 22.75 13.09 -15.95
C GLY A 36 24.06 12.31 -16.05
N TYR A 37 24.72 11.97 -14.93
CA TYR A 37 26.02 11.26 -14.92
C TYR A 37 26.05 9.98 -15.79
N LEU A 38 24.94 9.23 -15.79
CA LEU A 38 24.85 7.91 -16.42
C LEU A 38 24.96 7.99 -17.94
N ARG A 39 24.44 9.07 -18.54
CA ARG A 39 24.33 9.19 -20.00
C ARG A 39 25.68 9.26 -20.70
N SER A 40 26.70 9.80 -20.05
CA SER A 40 28.07 9.84 -20.56
C SER A 40 28.82 8.51 -20.38
N LEU A 41 28.30 7.58 -19.58
CA LEU A 41 28.96 6.30 -19.26
C LEU A 41 28.43 5.13 -20.09
N ILE A 42 27.34 5.34 -20.83
CA ILE A 42 26.65 4.34 -21.65
C ILE A 42 26.69 4.79 -23.13
N PRO A 43 26.80 3.86 -24.10
CA PRO A 43 26.67 4.20 -25.51
C PRO A 43 25.38 4.98 -25.85
N THR A 44 25.45 5.84 -26.87
CA THR A 44 24.29 6.65 -27.30
C THR A 44 23.22 5.84 -28.01
N GLU A 45 23.57 4.65 -28.51
CA GLU A 45 22.69 3.74 -29.24
C GLU A 45 22.80 2.33 -28.65
N ALA A 46 21.73 1.55 -28.77
CA ALA A 46 21.74 0.15 -28.34
C ALA A 46 22.70 -0.70 -29.19
N PRO A 47 23.38 -1.69 -28.61
CA PRO A 47 24.27 -2.58 -29.35
C PRO A 47 23.46 -3.40 -30.37
N LEU A 48 23.98 -3.51 -31.60
CA LEU A 48 23.36 -4.31 -32.67
C LEU A 48 23.69 -5.80 -32.53
N GLU A 49 24.81 -6.10 -31.88
CA GLU A 49 25.28 -7.46 -31.63
C GLU A 49 25.27 -7.73 -30.12
N PRO A 50 25.14 -9.00 -29.69
CA PRO A 50 25.13 -9.35 -28.28
C PRO A 50 26.46 -9.01 -27.58
N ASP A 51 26.37 -8.32 -26.44
CA ASP A 51 27.52 -8.11 -25.56
C ASP A 51 27.85 -9.37 -24.74
N ASN A 52 29.09 -9.42 -24.26
CA ASN A 52 29.51 -10.46 -23.32
C ASN A 52 28.94 -10.17 -21.92
N TYR A 53 28.33 -11.19 -21.30
CA TYR A 53 27.79 -11.10 -19.94
C TYR A 53 28.84 -10.64 -18.91
N ASP A 54 30.09 -11.07 -19.03
CA ASP A 54 31.15 -10.68 -18.09
C ASP A 54 31.44 -9.17 -18.13
N ASP A 55 31.23 -8.54 -19.29
CA ASP A 55 31.42 -7.10 -19.43
C ASP A 55 30.20 -6.33 -18.88
N ILE A 56 29.00 -6.86 -19.08
CA ILE A 56 27.76 -6.32 -18.48
C ILE A 56 27.85 -6.31 -16.94
N ILE A 57 28.30 -7.41 -16.33
CA ILE A 57 28.40 -7.47 -14.86
C ILE A 57 29.47 -6.53 -14.31
N LYS A 58 30.60 -6.35 -15.01
CA LYS A 58 31.60 -5.33 -14.62
C LYS A 58 31.00 -3.92 -14.69
N ASP A 59 30.13 -3.67 -15.65
CA ASP A 59 29.47 -2.38 -15.79
C ASP A 59 28.45 -2.11 -14.67
N VAL A 60 27.87 -3.13 -14.05
CA VAL A 60 27.02 -2.94 -12.86
C VAL A 60 27.79 -2.24 -11.74
N GLU A 61 28.97 -2.74 -11.36
CA GLU A 61 29.79 -2.11 -10.31
C GLU A 61 30.39 -0.77 -10.77
N ARG A 62 30.84 -0.69 -12.03
CA ARG A 62 31.53 0.51 -12.54
C ARG A 62 30.60 1.69 -12.81
N VAL A 63 29.40 1.41 -13.31
CA VAL A 63 28.49 2.43 -13.89
C VAL A 63 27.23 2.59 -13.06
N ILE A 64 26.66 1.50 -12.53
CA ILE A 64 25.37 1.54 -11.84
C ILE A 64 25.56 1.79 -10.34
N MET A 65 26.40 1.00 -9.66
CA MET A 65 26.53 1.03 -8.20
C MET A 65 26.88 2.41 -7.62
N PRO A 66 27.73 3.26 -8.23
CA PRO A 66 27.98 4.62 -7.73
C PRO A 66 26.71 5.49 -7.67
N GLY A 67 25.74 5.21 -8.55
CA GLY A 67 24.45 5.91 -8.61
C GLY A 67 23.35 5.32 -7.72
N ILE A 68 23.59 4.18 -7.08
CA ILE A 68 22.59 3.53 -6.24
C ILE A 68 22.56 4.20 -4.87
N THR A 69 21.36 4.61 -4.44
CA THR A 69 21.10 4.83 -3.01
C THR A 69 20.78 3.48 -2.39
N HIS A 70 21.54 3.05 -1.38
CA HIS A 70 21.43 1.71 -0.81
C HIS A 70 20.30 1.62 0.23
N TRP A 71 19.06 1.48 -0.22
CA TRP A 71 17.84 1.42 0.62
C TRP A 71 17.84 0.30 1.68
N ASN A 72 18.55 -0.79 1.43
CA ASN A 72 18.68 -1.91 2.37
C ASN A 72 19.83 -1.72 3.37
N SER A 73 20.58 -0.62 3.29
CA SER A 73 21.65 -0.34 4.24
C SER A 73 21.07 -0.16 5.65
N PRO A 74 21.72 -0.69 6.70
CA PRO A 74 21.29 -0.47 8.09
C PRO A 74 21.38 1.00 8.52
N TYR A 75 22.03 1.85 7.72
CA TYR A 75 22.19 3.28 7.92
C TYR A 75 21.20 4.13 7.09
N PHE A 76 20.27 3.50 6.36
CA PHE A 76 19.21 4.20 5.63
C PHE A 76 18.01 4.50 6.53
N TYR A 77 17.86 5.77 6.94
CA TYR A 77 16.79 6.22 7.83
C TYR A 77 15.79 7.19 7.17
N ALA A 78 15.83 7.29 5.85
CA ALA A 78 14.88 8.11 5.09
C ALA A 78 13.61 7.30 4.75
N TYR A 79 12.48 7.99 4.61
CA TYR A 79 11.20 7.41 4.18
C TYR A 79 10.74 6.20 5.01
N PHE A 80 9.99 5.28 4.38
CA PHE A 80 9.63 3.98 4.93
C PHE A 80 10.51 2.89 4.29
N PRO A 81 10.91 1.86 5.05
CA PRO A 81 11.82 0.83 4.55
C PRO A 81 11.18 0.01 3.42
N ALA A 82 11.96 -0.26 2.38
CA ALA A 82 11.63 -1.21 1.33
C ALA A 82 12.02 -2.62 1.77
N SER A 83 11.26 -3.19 2.70
CA SER A 83 11.57 -4.51 3.27
C SER A 83 11.67 -5.58 2.17
N ASN A 84 12.82 -6.25 2.08
CA ASN A 84 13.06 -7.39 1.22
C ASN A 84 13.60 -8.59 2.03
N SER A 85 13.49 -9.80 1.49
CA SER A 85 14.02 -11.02 2.11
C SER A 85 14.50 -12.00 1.03
N TYR A 86 15.51 -12.81 1.34
CA TYR A 86 16.02 -13.82 0.41
C TYR A 86 14.91 -14.73 -0.18
N PRO A 87 13.92 -15.22 0.59
CA PRO A 87 12.81 -15.99 0.03
C PRO A 87 11.96 -15.21 -0.99
N ALA A 88 11.73 -13.91 -0.76
CA ALA A 88 10.98 -13.07 -1.71
C ALA A 88 11.76 -12.90 -3.02
N MET A 89 13.08 -12.69 -2.95
CA MET A 89 13.93 -12.57 -4.14
C MET A 89 13.96 -13.84 -4.98
N LEU A 90 14.02 -15.02 -4.33
CA LEU A 90 13.94 -16.30 -5.02
C LEU A 90 12.55 -16.53 -5.63
N ALA A 91 11.49 -16.09 -4.96
CA ALA A 91 10.14 -16.14 -5.51
C ALA A 91 10.00 -15.25 -6.75
N ASP A 92 10.57 -14.05 -6.75
CA ASP A 92 10.58 -13.16 -7.92
C ASP A 92 11.36 -13.75 -9.09
N MET A 93 12.51 -14.39 -8.81
CA MET A 93 13.26 -15.13 -9.83
C MET A 93 12.41 -16.26 -10.45
N LEU A 94 11.67 -17.00 -9.61
CA LEU A 94 10.75 -18.04 -10.08
C LEU A 94 9.61 -17.47 -10.92
N CYS A 95 9.00 -16.36 -10.48
CA CYS A 95 7.97 -15.65 -11.23
C CYS A 95 8.47 -15.23 -12.62
N GLY A 96 9.70 -14.70 -12.71
CA GLY A 96 10.33 -14.36 -13.98
C GLY A 96 10.54 -15.56 -14.91
N GLY A 97 10.89 -16.73 -14.35
CA GLY A 97 11.03 -17.97 -15.11
C GLY A 97 9.70 -18.56 -15.60
N LEU A 98 8.63 -18.44 -14.82
CA LEU A 98 7.29 -18.91 -15.19
C LEU A 98 6.61 -17.99 -16.21
N GLY A 99 6.87 -16.67 -16.15
CA GLY A 99 6.37 -15.69 -17.12
C GLY A 99 4.84 -15.64 -17.24
N CYS A 100 4.10 -16.02 -16.19
CA CYS A 100 2.65 -16.13 -16.23
C CYS A 100 1.95 -14.77 -16.24
N ILE A 101 0.86 -14.64 -17.00
CA ILE A 101 0.01 -13.45 -17.04
C ILE A 101 -1.41 -13.83 -16.57
N GLY A 102 -1.77 -13.45 -15.35
CA GLY A 102 -3.01 -13.85 -14.67
C GLY A 102 -4.22 -12.92 -14.90
N PHE A 103 -4.48 -12.45 -16.12
CA PHE A 103 -5.57 -11.49 -16.37
C PHE A 103 -6.98 -12.10 -16.26
N THR A 104 -7.08 -13.43 -16.31
CA THR A 104 -8.28 -14.21 -15.97
C THR A 104 -7.84 -15.51 -15.29
N TRP A 105 -8.77 -16.14 -14.56
CA TRP A 105 -8.52 -17.45 -13.97
C TRP A 105 -8.04 -18.49 -15.01
N ALA A 106 -8.66 -18.52 -16.20
CA ALA A 106 -8.28 -19.46 -17.25
C ALA A 106 -6.87 -19.21 -17.83
N ALA A 107 -6.36 -17.97 -17.74
CA ALA A 107 -5.02 -17.63 -18.22
C ALA A 107 -3.91 -18.16 -17.30
N SER A 108 -4.17 -18.21 -15.98
CA SER A 108 -3.31 -18.90 -15.02
C SER A 108 -4.08 -19.19 -13.73
N PRO A 109 -4.64 -20.41 -13.57
CA PRO A 109 -5.41 -20.77 -12.39
C PRO A 109 -4.59 -20.63 -11.11
N ALA A 110 -3.35 -21.12 -11.12
CA ALA A 110 -2.46 -21.07 -9.97
C ALA A 110 -2.17 -19.63 -9.50
N CYS A 111 -2.05 -18.66 -10.42
CA CYS A 111 -1.88 -17.25 -10.05
C CYS A 111 -3.09 -16.74 -9.25
N THR A 112 -4.31 -16.98 -9.75
CA THR A 112 -5.53 -16.47 -9.13
C THR A 112 -5.81 -17.14 -7.77
N GLU A 113 -5.69 -18.48 -7.73
CA GLU A 113 -5.96 -19.27 -6.53
C GLU A 113 -4.93 -18.93 -5.43
N LEU A 114 -3.64 -18.90 -5.78
CA LEU A 114 -2.58 -18.65 -4.80
C LEU A 114 -2.67 -17.23 -4.23
N GLU A 115 -2.93 -16.22 -5.07
CA GLU A 115 -3.14 -14.84 -4.60
C GLU A 115 -4.26 -14.77 -3.56
N THR A 116 -5.40 -15.41 -3.86
CA THR A 116 -6.56 -15.45 -2.95
C THR A 116 -6.19 -16.09 -1.62
N VAL A 117 -5.52 -17.25 -1.65
CA VAL A 117 -5.10 -17.97 -0.43
C VAL A 117 -4.10 -17.16 0.39
N MET A 118 -3.12 -16.50 -0.25
CA MET A 118 -2.12 -15.68 0.45
C MET A 118 -2.76 -14.46 1.13
N LEU A 119 -3.73 -13.82 0.47
CA LEU A 119 -4.44 -12.68 1.06
C LEU A 119 -5.38 -13.11 2.19
N ASP A 120 -6.00 -14.29 2.09
CA ASP A 120 -6.76 -14.86 3.20
C ASP A 120 -5.85 -15.19 4.40
N TRP A 121 -4.64 -15.70 4.16
CA TRP A 121 -3.65 -15.92 5.22
C TRP A 121 -3.25 -14.60 5.88
N LEU A 122 -2.93 -13.58 5.08
CA LEU A 122 -2.58 -12.25 5.58
C LEU A 122 -3.74 -11.62 6.37
N GLY A 123 -4.96 -11.69 5.85
CA GLY A 123 -6.16 -11.18 6.52
C GLY A 123 -6.38 -11.84 7.87
N LYS A 124 -6.20 -13.17 7.96
CA LYS A 124 -6.27 -13.93 9.23
C LYS A 124 -5.14 -13.56 10.19
N MET A 125 -3.91 -13.40 9.70
CA MET A 125 -2.77 -12.95 10.52
C MET A 125 -3.01 -11.55 11.10
N LEU A 126 -3.63 -10.66 10.33
CA LEU A 126 -4.04 -9.32 10.75
C LEU A 126 -5.34 -9.31 11.57
N LYS A 127 -5.98 -10.47 11.73
CA LYS A 127 -7.29 -10.63 12.39
C LYS A 127 -8.36 -9.70 11.81
N LEU A 128 -8.35 -9.54 10.49
CA LEU A 128 -9.44 -8.86 9.81
C LEU A 128 -10.74 -9.64 9.99
N PRO A 129 -11.89 -8.95 10.08
CA PRO A 129 -13.18 -9.62 10.09
C PRO A 129 -13.37 -10.58 8.91
N ASP A 130 -14.12 -11.66 9.11
CA ASP A 130 -14.37 -12.69 8.10
C ASP A 130 -14.93 -12.12 6.78
N HIS A 131 -15.63 -10.99 6.82
CA HIS A 131 -16.13 -10.34 5.61
C HIS A 131 -15.05 -9.84 4.64
N PHE A 132 -13.77 -9.82 5.03
CA PHE A 132 -12.63 -9.55 4.14
C PHE A 132 -11.97 -10.83 3.58
N ILE A 133 -12.35 -12.00 4.08
CA ILE A 133 -11.73 -13.29 3.76
C ILE A 133 -12.58 -13.98 2.68
N ALA A 134 -12.00 -14.24 1.51
CA ALA A 134 -12.71 -14.74 0.33
C ALA A 134 -13.32 -16.14 0.56
N GLY A 135 -12.61 -17.01 1.29
CA GLY A 135 -13.03 -18.38 1.58
C GLY A 135 -14.11 -18.55 2.66
N THR A 136 -14.80 -17.49 3.09
CA THR A 136 -15.79 -17.52 4.18
C THR A 136 -17.20 -17.09 3.72
N HIS A 137 -18.16 -17.03 4.65
CA HIS A 137 -19.51 -16.54 4.38
C HIS A 137 -19.51 -15.01 4.19
N GLY A 138 -19.19 -14.54 2.97
CA GLY A 138 -19.12 -13.12 2.64
C GLY A 138 -19.06 -12.83 1.14
N ARG A 139 -19.05 -11.54 0.78
CA ARG A 139 -18.83 -11.05 -0.60
C ARG A 139 -17.51 -10.27 -0.74
N GLY A 140 -16.64 -10.33 0.27
CA GLY A 140 -15.36 -9.64 0.25
C GLY A 140 -14.23 -10.54 -0.27
N GLY A 141 -13.01 -9.99 -0.18
CA GLY A 141 -11.79 -10.62 -0.66
C GLY A 141 -10.66 -9.59 -0.74
N GLY A 142 -9.48 -10.06 -1.09
CA GLY A 142 -8.30 -9.21 -1.33
C GLY A 142 -7.85 -9.25 -2.78
N VAL A 143 -7.01 -8.29 -3.15
CA VAL A 143 -6.23 -8.30 -4.40
C VAL A 143 -4.84 -7.72 -4.13
N ILE A 144 -3.79 -8.27 -4.75
CA ILE A 144 -2.44 -7.71 -4.73
C ILE A 144 -2.36 -6.62 -5.81
N GLN A 145 -1.85 -5.45 -5.44
CA GLN A 145 -1.73 -4.28 -6.31
C GLN A 145 -0.29 -3.82 -6.36
N GLY A 146 0.10 -3.07 -7.40
CA GLY A 146 1.49 -2.62 -7.54
C GLY A 146 1.87 -1.55 -6.51
N THR A 147 0.93 -0.67 -6.15
CA THR A 147 1.18 0.40 -5.17
C THR A 147 -0.04 0.72 -4.32
N ALA A 148 0.18 1.33 -3.16
CA ALA A 148 -0.90 1.91 -2.35
C ALA A 148 -1.66 3.04 -3.09
N SER A 149 -1.00 3.75 -4.02
CA SER A 149 -1.62 4.77 -4.87
C SER A 149 -2.67 4.17 -5.80
N GLU A 150 -2.36 3.05 -6.43
CA GLU A 150 -3.29 2.29 -7.28
C GLU A 150 -4.49 1.79 -6.48
N ALA A 151 -4.26 1.17 -5.31
CA ALA A 151 -5.33 0.72 -4.43
C ALA A 151 -6.25 1.88 -3.98
N THR A 152 -5.67 3.05 -3.67
CA THR A 152 -6.42 4.26 -3.30
C THR A 152 -7.28 4.77 -4.46
N LEU A 153 -6.72 4.82 -5.67
CA LEU A 153 -7.45 5.22 -6.87
C LEU A 153 -8.61 4.26 -7.15
N MET A 154 -8.37 2.95 -7.08
CA MET A 154 -9.40 1.93 -7.29
C MET A 154 -10.54 2.05 -6.27
N ALA A 155 -10.22 2.27 -4.99
CA ALA A 155 -11.21 2.51 -3.95
C ALA A 155 -12.06 3.76 -4.21
N LEU A 156 -11.42 4.87 -4.60
CA LEU A 156 -12.09 6.13 -4.94
C LEU A 156 -13.01 5.97 -6.15
N LEU A 157 -12.54 5.34 -7.22
CA LEU A 157 -13.33 5.08 -8.43
C LEU A 157 -14.52 4.15 -8.14
N ALA A 158 -14.32 3.10 -7.32
CA ALA A 158 -15.39 2.20 -6.91
C ALA A 158 -16.48 2.93 -6.10
N ALA A 159 -16.07 3.76 -5.12
CA ALA A 159 -17.00 4.57 -4.33
C ALA A 159 -17.77 5.58 -5.21
N ARG A 160 -17.08 6.21 -6.17
CA ARG A 160 -17.66 7.14 -7.15
C ARG A 160 -18.73 6.45 -7.99
N CYS A 161 -18.38 5.33 -8.63
CA CYS A 161 -19.29 4.55 -9.46
C CYS A 161 -20.49 4.02 -8.68
N LYS A 162 -20.28 3.53 -7.45
CA LYS A 162 -21.36 3.05 -6.57
C LYS A 162 -22.33 4.17 -6.22
N THR A 163 -21.81 5.34 -5.86
CA THR A 163 -22.62 6.51 -5.49
C THR A 163 -23.42 7.03 -6.67
N LEU A 164 -22.78 7.11 -7.84
CA LEU A 164 -23.41 7.52 -9.08
C LEU A 164 -24.59 6.62 -9.45
N ARG A 165 -24.40 5.29 -9.38
CA ARG A 165 -25.48 4.31 -9.62
C ARG A 165 -26.62 4.47 -8.62
N ARG A 166 -26.30 4.67 -7.33
CA ARG A 166 -27.31 4.87 -6.27
C ARG A 166 -28.17 6.11 -6.53
N ILE A 167 -27.54 7.24 -6.90
CA ILE A 167 -28.26 8.50 -7.13
C ILE A 167 -29.09 8.42 -8.39
N ARG A 168 -28.55 7.87 -9.49
CA ARG A 168 -29.34 7.66 -10.72
C ARG A 168 -30.53 6.74 -10.52
N ALA A 169 -30.39 5.71 -9.68
CA ALA A 169 -31.52 4.83 -9.34
C ALA A 169 -32.59 5.54 -8.51
N ALA A 170 -32.21 6.53 -7.70
CA ALA A 170 -33.14 7.33 -6.89
C ALA A 170 -33.74 8.52 -7.66
N ASN A 171 -33.04 9.04 -8.66
CA ASN A 171 -33.47 10.16 -9.49
C ASN A 171 -32.92 9.99 -10.92
N SER A 172 -33.77 9.48 -11.81
CA SER A 172 -33.43 9.19 -13.21
C SER A 172 -33.24 10.44 -14.07
N GLU A 173 -33.75 11.60 -13.63
CA GLU A 173 -33.70 12.87 -14.38
C GLU A 173 -32.32 13.53 -14.29
N LEU A 174 -31.53 13.23 -13.25
CA LEU A 174 -30.18 13.77 -13.11
C LEU A 174 -29.22 13.09 -14.08
N SER A 175 -28.55 13.90 -14.90
CA SER A 175 -27.49 13.40 -15.78
C SER A 175 -26.26 12.97 -14.99
N GLU A 176 -25.45 12.10 -15.59
CA GLU A 176 -24.22 11.64 -14.98
C GLU A 176 -23.24 12.79 -14.70
N GLY A 177 -23.15 13.76 -15.62
CA GLY A 177 -22.30 14.93 -15.49
C GLY A 177 -22.71 15.82 -14.31
N GLU A 178 -24.00 16.04 -14.12
CA GLU A 178 -24.51 16.81 -12.98
C GLU A 178 -24.19 16.14 -11.65
N ILE A 179 -24.35 14.82 -11.56
CA ILE A 179 -24.01 14.07 -10.33
C ILE A 179 -22.50 14.17 -10.06
N ARG A 180 -21.66 13.91 -11.07
CA ARG A 180 -20.20 13.96 -10.94
C ARG A 180 -19.71 15.33 -10.49
N SER A 181 -20.26 16.41 -11.05
CA SER A 181 -19.90 17.79 -10.69
C SER A 181 -20.16 18.13 -9.21
N LYS A 182 -21.02 17.36 -8.53
CA LYS A 182 -21.37 17.54 -7.13
C LYS A 182 -20.65 16.58 -6.19
N LEU A 183 -19.90 15.60 -6.69
CA LEU A 183 -19.22 14.61 -5.85
C LEU A 183 -18.02 15.23 -5.12
N VAL A 184 -17.99 15.02 -3.80
CA VAL A 184 -16.90 15.50 -2.93
C VAL A 184 -16.36 14.35 -2.08
N ALA A 185 -15.04 14.19 -2.11
CA ALA A 185 -14.29 13.28 -1.24
C ALA A 185 -13.53 14.05 -0.17
N TYR A 186 -13.19 13.38 0.94
CA TYR A 186 -12.53 13.99 2.08
C TYR A 186 -11.31 13.18 2.48
N THR A 187 -10.23 13.87 2.83
CA THR A 187 -9.03 13.27 3.41
C THR A 187 -8.38 14.24 4.39
N SER A 188 -7.48 13.74 5.25
CA SER A 188 -6.67 14.60 6.12
C SER A 188 -5.77 15.52 5.29
N GLU A 189 -5.53 16.74 5.75
CA GLU A 189 -4.48 17.61 5.17
C GLU A 189 -3.06 17.00 5.29
N GLN A 190 -2.89 16.03 6.19
CA GLN A 190 -1.64 15.28 6.41
C GLN A 190 -1.60 13.96 5.61
N ALA A 191 -2.60 13.70 4.76
CA ALA A 191 -2.63 12.50 3.95
C ALA A 191 -1.48 12.49 2.91
N HIS A 192 -1.05 11.30 2.52
CA HIS A 192 -0.04 11.14 1.47
C HIS A 192 -0.52 11.78 0.15
N SER A 193 0.37 12.42 -0.59
CA SER A 193 0.06 13.13 -1.85
C SER A 193 -0.59 12.25 -2.92
N SER A 194 -0.43 10.93 -2.83
CA SER A 194 -1.12 9.97 -3.70
C SER A 194 -2.65 10.01 -3.58
N VAL A 195 -3.20 10.43 -2.43
CA VAL A 195 -4.66 10.55 -2.24
C VAL A 195 -5.22 11.72 -3.04
N GLU A 196 -4.53 12.86 -3.04
CA GLU A 196 -4.85 14.01 -3.89
C GLU A 196 -4.65 13.68 -5.37
N ARG A 197 -3.56 12.98 -5.71
CA ARG A 197 -3.36 12.51 -7.09
C ARG A 197 -4.50 11.60 -7.55
N ALA A 198 -5.00 10.72 -6.68
CA ALA A 198 -6.12 9.84 -6.99
C ALA A 198 -7.41 10.63 -7.26
N SER A 199 -7.65 11.75 -6.58
CA SER A 199 -8.82 12.60 -6.87
C SER A 199 -8.68 13.37 -8.17
N LEU A 200 -7.46 13.83 -8.52
CA LEU A 200 -7.19 14.47 -9.81
C LEU A 200 -7.43 13.51 -10.98
N ILE A 201 -6.88 12.29 -10.91
CA ILE A 201 -7.11 11.24 -11.92
C ILE A 201 -8.59 10.81 -11.92
N GLY A 202 -9.18 10.74 -10.72
CA GLY A 202 -10.56 10.35 -10.52
C GLY A 202 -11.59 11.42 -10.86
N ASP A 203 -11.18 12.61 -11.30
CA ASP A 203 -12.07 13.74 -11.59
C ASP A 203 -13.09 13.99 -10.46
N VAL A 204 -12.58 14.10 -9.23
CA VAL A 204 -13.36 14.28 -8.01
C VAL A 204 -12.79 15.45 -7.22
N THR A 205 -13.69 16.31 -6.70
CA THR A 205 -13.28 17.36 -5.77
C THR A 205 -12.85 16.73 -4.44
N MET A 206 -11.61 17.01 -4.00
CA MET A 206 -11.09 16.57 -2.71
C MET A 206 -11.05 17.73 -1.72
N ARG A 207 -11.60 17.51 -0.52
CA ARG A 207 -11.52 18.43 0.61
C ARG A 207 -10.45 17.94 1.58
N MET A 208 -9.48 18.80 1.86
CA MET A 208 -8.48 18.57 2.90
C MET A 208 -9.08 18.98 4.25
N VAL A 209 -9.23 18.01 5.15
CA VAL A 209 -9.78 18.21 6.48
C VAL A 209 -8.66 18.65 7.41
N PRO A 210 -8.78 19.82 8.08
CA PRO A 210 -7.77 20.29 9.01
C PRO A 210 -7.53 19.30 10.16
N THR A 211 -6.28 19.23 10.58
CA THR A 211 -5.87 18.42 11.72
C THR A 211 -5.68 19.29 12.96
N ASP A 212 -5.69 18.65 14.13
CA ASP A 212 -5.38 19.35 15.38
C ASP A 212 -3.87 19.34 15.69
N SER A 213 -3.49 19.78 16.89
CA SER A 213 -2.09 19.83 17.33
C SER A 213 -1.38 18.48 17.40
N THR A 214 -2.13 17.37 17.31
CA THR A 214 -1.59 16.00 17.22
C THR A 214 -1.61 15.46 15.79
N TYR A 215 -1.89 16.31 14.79
CA TYR A 215 -2.02 15.96 13.38
C TYR A 215 -3.14 14.96 13.10
N ALA A 216 -4.14 14.89 13.98
CA ALA A 216 -5.29 14.02 13.85
C ALA A 216 -6.51 14.78 13.30
N VAL A 217 -7.21 14.17 12.35
CA VAL A 217 -8.55 14.64 11.94
C VAL A 217 -9.53 14.40 13.09
N ARG A 218 -10.34 15.40 13.42
CA ARG A 218 -11.39 15.29 14.44
C ARG A 218 -12.74 15.06 13.77
N GLY A 219 -13.51 14.09 14.28
CA GLY A 219 -14.84 13.75 13.75
C GLY A 219 -15.79 14.94 13.73
N SER A 220 -15.69 15.86 14.71
CA SER A 220 -16.46 17.11 14.73
C SER A 220 -16.15 18.02 13.53
N MET A 221 -14.88 18.14 13.14
CA MET A 221 -14.46 18.95 11.98
C MET A 221 -14.94 18.31 10.67
N LEU A 222 -14.73 17.00 10.51
CA LEU A 222 -15.21 16.28 9.34
C LEU A 222 -16.74 16.38 9.23
N LYS A 223 -17.47 16.18 10.32
CA LYS A 223 -18.93 16.33 10.36
C LYS A 223 -19.37 17.73 9.95
N LYS A 224 -18.72 18.78 10.45
CA LYS A 224 -19.02 20.16 10.07
C LYS A 224 -18.89 20.36 8.55
N MET A 225 -17.76 19.95 7.97
CA MET A 225 -17.51 20.08 6.52
C MET A 225 -18.52 19.26 5.69
N LEU A 226 -18.85 18.04 6.15
CA LEU A 226 -19.87 17.20 5.51
C LEU A 226 -21.24 17.88 5.47
N GLU A 227 -21.67 18.50 6.57
CA GLU A 227 -22.97 19.19 6.63
C GLU A 227 -22.97 20.49 5.82
N GLU A 228 -21.87 21.24 5.79
CA GLU A 228 -21.72 22.44 4.95
C GLU A 228 -21.79 22.10 3.46
N ASP A 229 -21.07 21.07 3.00
CA ASP A 229 -21.10 20.64 1.61
C ASP A 229 -22.48 20.06 1.23
N LYS A 230 -23.14 19.30 2.11
CA LYS A 230 -24.53 18.86 1.90
C LYS A 230 -25.50 20.04 1.79
N ALA A 231 -25.37 21.05 2.65
CA ALA A 231 -26.19 22.25 2.60
C ALA A 231 -25.98 23.05 1.30
N ALA A 232 -24.77 22.98 0.73
CA ALA A 232 -24.44 23.54 -0.59
C ALA A 232 -24.91 22.67 -1.77
N GLY A 233 -25.61 21.56 -1.53
CA GLY A 233 -26.09 20.65 -2.57
C GLY A 233 -25.01 19.74 -3.16
N LEU A 234 -23.85 19.65 -2.51
CA LEU A 234 -22.78 18.71 -2.85
C LEU A 234 -23.07 17.34 -2.23
N ILE A 235 -22.37 16.33 -2.73
CA ILE A 235 -22.62 14.92 -2.47
C ILE A 235 -21.36 14.30 -1.88
N PRO A 236 -21.25 14.29 -0.54
CA PRO A 236 -20.22 13.51 0.14
C PRO A 236 -20.36 12.03 -0.15
N PHE A 237 -19.28 11.38 -0.58
CA PHE A 237 -19.35 9.96 -0.96
C PHE A 237 -18.15 9.11 -0.50
N TYR A 238 -17.18 9.72 0.18
CA TYR A 238 -15.99 9.05 0.70
C TYR A 238 -15.60 9.65 2.06
N GLY A 239 -15.98 8.98 3.17
CA GLY A 239 -15.45 9.21 4.54
C GLY A 239 -16.43 9.47 5.70
N SER A 240 -16.96 8.42 6.36
CA SER A 240 -17.47 8.51 7.76
C SER A 240 -17.48 7.14 8.46
N ASN A 241 -17.00 7.07 9.72
CA ASN A 241 -16.86 5.85 10.55
C ASN A 241 -16.73 6.15 12.07
N ASP A 242 -17.80 6.57 12.70
CA ASP A 242 -17.74 7.19 14.03
C ASP A 242 -17.37 6.22 15.18
N LEU A 243 -17.72 4.94 15.09
CA LEU A 243 -17.41 3.91 16.11
C LEU A 243 -15.91 3.59 16.20
N ASN A 244 -15.23 3.45 15.06
CA ASN A 244 -13.81 3.11 15.05
C ASN A 244 -12.95 4.28 15.53
N GLN A 245 -13.41 5.51 15.34
CA GLN A 245 -12.80 6.71 15.92
C GLN A 245 -12.91 6.71 17.45
N LEU A 246 -14.05 6.27 18.00
CA LEU A 246 -14.28 6.21 19.44
C LEU A 246 -13.43 5.12 20.10
N LEU A 247 -13.26 3.97 19.45
CA LEU A 247 -12.38 2.90 19.91
C LEU A 247 -10.91 3.33 20.00
N LEU A 248 -10.38 3.98 18.95
CA LEU A 248 -9.01 4.51 18.98
C LEU A 248 -8.78 5.49 20.14
N LYS A 249 -9.78 6.33 20.41
CA LYS A 249 -9.73 7.30 21.50
C LYS A 249 -9.56 6.61 22.86
N ARG A 250 -10.28 5.52 23.11
CA ARG A 250 -10.14 4.74 24.36
C ARG A 250 -8.77 4.08 24.48
N ILE A 251 -8.29 3.47 23.40
CA ILE A 251 -6.98 2.81 23.36
C ILE A 251 -5.86 3.81 23.64
N THR A 252 -5.92 4.99 23.03
CA THR A 252 -4.92 6.04 23.26
C THR A 252 -4.94 6.54 24.70
N ASN A 253 -6.14 6.68 25.30
CA ASN A 253 -6.30 7.17 26.67
C ASN A 253 -5.82 6.17 27.73
N SER A 254 -5.90 4.86 27.47
CA SER A 254 -5.43 3.86 28.43
C SER A 254 -3.91 3.80 28.56
N ARG A 255 -3.17 4.29 27.54
CA ARG A 255 -1.70 4.30 27.47
C ARG A 255 -1.00 2.94 27.54
N GLU A 256 -1.75 1.84 27.53
CA GLU A 256 -1.18 0.48 27.51
C GLU A 256 -0.57 0.13 26.15
N ILE A 257 -1.19 0.62 25.06
CA ILE A 257 -0.73 0.40 23.69
C ILE A 257 -1.03 1.64 22.84
N HIS A 258 -0.35 1.78 21.70
CA HIS A 258 -0.56 2.88 20.76
C HIS A 258 -0.88 2.36 19.37
N LEU A 259 -1.91 2.91 18.74
CA LEU A 259 -2.34 2.55 17.37
C LEU A 259 -2.42 3.79 16.51
N VAL A 260 -2.15 3.61 15.23
CA VAL A 260 -2.25 4.66 14.23
C VAL A 260 -3.44 4.33 13.33
N PRO A 261 -4.40 5.23 13.12
CA PRO A 261 -5.52 4.96 12.22
C PRO A 261 -5.09 5.07 10.76
N CYS A 262 -5.94 4.54 9.89
CA CYS A 262 -5.92 4.74 8.45
C CYS A 262 -7.33 4.70 7.92
N GLN A 263 -7.59 5.38 6.80
CA GLN A 263 -8.89 5.32 6.13
C GLN A 263 -8.73 4.60 4.79
N LEU A 264 -9.41 3.47 4.63
CA LEU A 264 -9.39 2.65 3.42
C LEU A 264 -10.82 2.53 2.87
N SER A 265 -11.07 2.96 1.63
CA SER A 265 -12.39 2.82 0.99
C SER A 265 -13.55 3.45 1.77
N GLY A 266 -13.29 4.56 2.45
CA GLY A 266 -14.29 5.21 3.30
C GLY A 266 -14.57 4.47 4.62
N VAL A 267 -13.74 3.49 5.00
CA VAL A 267 -13.74 2.77 6.29
C VAL A 267 -12.53 3.23 7.14
N PHE A 268 -12.75 3.61 8.39
CA PHE A 268 -11.71 4.03 9.35
C PHE A 268 -11.21 2.76 10.01
N VAL A 269 -9.99 2.38 9.69
CA VAL A 269 -9.34 1.15 10.09
C VAL A 269 -8.25 1.52 11.10
N LEU A 270 -8.21 0.83 12.24
CA LEU A 270 -7.12 0.96 13.19
C LEU A 270 -5.97 0.10 12.71
N ARG A 271 -4.79 0.69 12.42
CA ARG A 271 -3.61 -0.10 12.07
C ARG A 271 -2.93 -0.57 13.34
N PHE A 272 -3.02 -1.87 13.55
CA PHE A 272 -2.20 -2.59 14.52
C PHE A 272 -0.95 -3.09 13.79
N ALA A 273 0.09 -2.25 13.73
CA ALA A 273 1.33 -2.57 13.04
C ALA A 273 2.40 -3.02 14.04
N ILE A 274 3.02 -4.17 13.77
CA ILE A 274 4.13 -4.70 14.56
C ILE A 274 5.42 -4.34 13.83
N CYS A 275 6.09 -3.29 14.30
CA CYS A 275 7.24 -2.72 13.60
C CYS A 275 8.58 -2.92 14.33
N ALA A 276 8.56 -3.29 15.61
CA ALA A 276 9.77 -3.47 16.38
C ALA A 276 10.30 -4.91 16.27
N ARG A 277 11.59 -5.06 15.93
CA ARG A 277 12.31 -6.34 15.82
C ARG A 277 12.24 -7.18 17.10
N SER A 278 12.12 -6.54 18.27
CA SER A 278 12.03 -7.20 19.59
C SER A 278 10.61 -7.65 19.98
N THR A 279 9.62 -7.51 19.09
CA THR A 279 8.24 -7.91 19.40
C THR A 279 8.09 -9.43 19.36
N ASP A 280 7.52 -10.03 20.42
CA ASP A 280 7.21 -11.46 20.51
C ASP A 280 5.71 -11.70 20.76
N SER A 281 5.30 -12.97 20.73
CA SER A 281 3.89 -13.39 20.85
C SER A 281 3.19 -12.84 22.11
N ARG A 282 3.89 -12.69 23.23
CA ARG A 282 3.29 -12.21 24.50
C ARG A 282 2.86 -10.75 24.40
N HIS A 283 3.67 -9.91 23.77
CA HIS A 283 3.37 -8.49 23.55
C HIS A 283 2.13 -8.33 22.65
N ILE A 284 2.03 -9.15 21.60
CA ILE A 284 0.89 -9.16 20.67
C ILE A 284 -0.38 -9.62 21.38
N GLN A 285 -0.31 -10.68 22.20
CA GLN A 285 -1.45 -11.20 22.97
C GLN A 285 -1.95 -10.20 24.02
N HIS A 286 -1.05 -9.48 24.69
CA HIS A 286 -1.42 -8.42 25.62
C HIS A 286 -2.16 -7.29 24.91
N ALA A 287 -1.59 -6.74 23.83
CA ALA A 287 -2.22 -5.69 23.05
C ALA A 287 -3.60 -6.11 22.49
N TRP A 288 -3.71 -7.34 21.99
CA TRP A 288 -4.96 -7.86 21.45
C TRP A 288 -6.05 -8.00 22.52
N ARG A 289 -5.72 -8.50 23.72
CA ARG A 289 -6.67 -8.57 24.84
C ARG A 289 -7.20 -7.19 25.20
N HIS A 290 -6.31 -6.20 25.25
CA HIS A 290 -6.67 -4.82 25.57
C HIS A 290 -7.61 -4.18 24.54
N ILE A 291 -7.30 -4.34 23.25
CA ILE A 291 -8.17 -3.88 22.15
C ILE A 291 -9.55 -4.54 22.26
N THR A 292 -9.58 -5.86 22.46
CA THR A 292 -10.82 -6.66 22.51
C THR A 292 -11.70 -6.24 23.68
N GLN A 293 -11.10 -6.02 24.85
CA GLN A 293 -11.83 -5.55 26.03
C GLN A 293 -12.48 -4.20 25.77
N LEU A 294 -11.70 -3.21 25.31
CA LEU A 294 -12.21 -1.87 25.04
C LEU A 294 -13.28 -1.87 23.95
N SER A 295 -13.16 -2.72 22.92
CA SER A 295 -14.18 -2.83 21.88
C SER A 295 -15.47 -3.45 22.41
N CYS A 296 -15.40 -4.46 23.28
CA CYS A 296 -16.58 -5.05 23.92
C CYS A 296 -17.32 -4.04 24.79
N GLU A 297 -16.60 -3.28 25.62
CA GLU A 297 -17.18 -2.20 26.44
C GLU A 297 -17.89 -1.15 25.57
N LEU A 298 -17.26 -0.73 24.48
CA LEU A 298 -17.79 0.28 23.56
C LEU A 298 -19.06 -0.17 22.83
N LEU A 299 -19.17 -1.48 22.56
CA LEU A 299 -20.35 -2.07 21.94
C LEU A 299 -21.51 -2.24 22.94
N GLN A 300 -21.22 -2.49 24.22
CA GLN A 300 -22.25 -2.60 25.26
C GLN A 300 -22.86 -1.25 25.65
N GLU A 301 -22.13 -0.15 25.51
CA GLU A 301 -22.61 1.21 25.85
C GLU A 301 -23.47 1.87 24.75
N ASN A 302 -23.43 1.35 23.52
CA ASN A 302 -24.19 1.88 22.38
C ASN A 302 -25.45 1.05 22.06
N HIS A 303 -25.87 0.20 22.99
CA HIS A 303 -27.16 -0.52 23.04
C HIS A 303 -27.97 -0.07 24.25
#